data_AF-A0A7Y6YCB3-F1
#
_entry.id   AF-A0A7Y6YCB3-F1
#
_cell.length_a   1.000
_cell.length_b   1.000
_cell.length_c   1.000
_cell.angle_alpha   90.00
_cell.angle_beta   90.00
_cell.angle_gamma   90.00
#
_symmetry.space_group_name_H-M   'P 1'
#
loop_
_entity.id
_entity.type
_entity.pdbx_description
1 polymer ?
#
loop_
_entity_poly.entity_id
_entity_poly.type
_entity_poly.pdbx_seq_one_letter_code
_entity_poly.pdbx_strand_id
1 'polypeptide(L)'
;SRQDTKTPVKIAVIAMVANMVFNLALIFPLAHAGLALATALSAFLNAGLLLRGLLKQGVFHFSPGWAKWLLQLVSANIAMGALLLYFSPEVNEWLHAGLWTRVQWMASLVAASVAVYGLVLVALGLRPRHLKG
;
A
#
# COMPACT_ATOMS: atom_id res chain seq x y z
N SER A 1 19.24 1.83 24.04
CA SER A 1 19.19 0.59 23.23
C SER A 1 18.88 -0.60 24.11
N ARG A 2 17.61 -0.99 24.22
CA ARG A 2 17.21 -2.17 25.01
C ARG A 2 17.43 -3.41 24.14
N GLN A 3 18.32 -4.28 24.59
CA GLN A 3 18.88 -5.44 23.90
C GLN A 3 17.89 -6.62 23.74
N ASP A 4 16.62 -6.34 23.47
CA ASP A 4 15.62 -7.40 23.27
C ASP A 4 15.60 -7.85 21.80
N THR A 5 16.68 -8.54 21.40
CA THR A 5 16.86 -9.05 20.03
C THR A 5 16.01 -10.30 19.76
N LYS A 6 15.48 -10.96 20.81
CA LYS A 6 14.75 -12.22 20.69
C LYS A 6 13.31 -12.05 20.20
N THR A 7 12.61 -10.99 20.64
CA THR A 7 11.24 -10.69 20.23
C THR A 7 11.12 -10.38 18.72
N PRO A 8 11.94 -9.50 18.12
CA PRO A 8 11.86 -9.22 16.69
C PRO A 8 12.24 -10.44 15.83
N VAL A 9 13.20 -11.26 16.27
CA VAL A 9 13.59 -12.48 15.55
C VAL A 9 12.46 -13.52 15.54
N LYS A 10 11.79 -13.76 16.68
CA LYS A 10 10.64 -14.69 16.71
C LYS A 10 9.49 -14.23 15.81
N ILE A 11 9.21 -12.93 15.78
CA ILE A 11 8.21 -12.35 14.88
C ILE A 11 8.60 -12.56 13.41
N ALA A 12 9.86 -12.29 13.06
CA ALA A 12 10.38 -12.48 11.71
C ALA A 12 10.30 -13.95 11.26
N VAL A 13 10.59 -14.91 12.14
CA VAL A 13 10.47 -16.35 11.84
C VAL A 13 9.01 -16.73 11.58
N ILE A 14 8.06 -16.27 12.40
CA ILE A 14 6.63 -16.52 12.18
C ILE A 14 6.17 -15.92 10.85
N ALA A 15 6.63 -14.70 10.52
CA ALA A 15 6.31 -14.06 9.25
C ALA A 15 6.89 -14.80 8.03
N MET A 16 8.12 -15.33 8.15
CA MET A 16 8.75 -16.12 7.09
C MET A 16 8.03 -17.45 6.87
N VAL A 17 7.65 -18.14 7.95
CA VAL A 17 6.86 -19.39 7.87
C VAL A 17 5.49 -19.11 7.25
N ALA A 18 4.79 -18.06 7.70
CA ALA A 18 3.52 -17.65 7.12
C ALA A 18 3.65 -17.28 5.63
N ASN A 19 4.74 -16.61 5.22
CA ASN A 19 5.02 -16.32 3.81
C ASN A 19 5.09 -17.58 2.97
N MET A 20 5.81 -18.59 3.49
CA MET A 20 6.06 -19.83 2.79
C MET A 20 4.76 -20.65 2.67
N VAL A 21 3.95 -20.68 3.74
CA VAL A 21 2.61 -21.28 3.74
C VAL A 21 1.68 -20.56 2.76
N PHE A 22 1.65 -19.22 2.76
CA PHE A 22 0.82 -18.46 1.81
C PHE A 22 1.26 -18.67 0.37
N ASN A 23 2.57 -18.64 0.09
CA ASN A 23 3.09 -18.92 -1.26
C ASN A 23 2.66 -20.30 -1.74
N LEU A 24 2.84 -21.34 -0.92
CA LEU A 24 2.45 -22.72 -1.26
C LEU A 24 0.93 -22.89 -1.42
N ALA A 25 0.13 -22.22 -0.60
CA ALA A 25 -1.33 -22.29 -0.68
C ALA A 25 -1.91 -21.51 -1.86
N LEU A 26 -1.32 -20.36 -2.23
CA LEU A 26 -1.82 -19.46 -3.28
C LEU A 26 -1.28 -19.80 -4.68
N ILE A 27 -0.19 -20.55 -4.79
CA ILE A 27 0.37 -20.95 -6.10
C ILE A 27 -0.54 -21.95 -6.84
N PHE A 28 -1.26 -22.82 -6.10
CA PHE A 28 -2.18 -23.81 -6.67
C PHE A 28 -3.40 -23.17 -7.37
N PRO A 29 -4.07 -22.15 -6.80
CA PRO A 29 -5.25 -21.55 -7.43
C PRO A 29 -4.97 -20.34 -8.33
N LEU A 30 -3.92 -19.54 -8.10
CA LEU A 30 -3.71 -18.24 -8.80
C LEU A 30 -2.39 -18.14 -9.60
N ALA A 31 -1.61 -19.22 -9.71
CA ALA A 31 -0.32 -19.24 -10.41
C ALA A 31 0.57 -18.02 -10.05
N HIS A 32 0.93 -17.18 -11.03
CA HIS A 32 1.80 -16.01 -10.85
C HIS A 32 1.14 -14.88 -10.04
N ALA A 33 -0.18 -14.70 -10.15
CA ALA A 33 -0.91 -13.71 -9.35
C ALA A 33 -0.95 -14.11 -7.86
N GLY A 34 -0.97 -15.42 -7.59
CA GLY A 34 -0.93 -15.96 -6.24
C GLY A 34 0.38 -15.67 -5.52
N LEU A 35 1.49 -15.68 -6.27
CA LEU A 35 2.83 -15.39 -5.76
C LEU A 35 2.98 -13.91 -5.33
N ALA A 36 2.45 -13.00 -6.15
CA ALA A 36 2.41 -11.57 -5.83
C ALA A 36 1.54 -11.29 -4.59
N LEU A 37 0.35 -11.92 -4.51
CA LEU A 37 -0.54 -11.78 -3.36
C LEU A 37 0.05 -12.39 -2.08
N ALA A 38 0.69 -13.56 -2.17
CA ALA A 38 1.36 -14.18 -1.03
C ALA A 38 2.47 -13.28 -0.46
N THR A 39 3.27 -12.68 -1.32
CA THR A 39 4.33 -11.74 -0.94
C THR A 39 3.75 -10.53 -0.23
N ALA A 40 2.68 -9.92 -0.77
CA ALA A 40 2.00 -8.80 -0.15
C ALA A 40 1.40 -9.18 1.22
N LEU A 41 0.69 -10.32 1.31
CA LEU A 41 0.10 -10.82 2.54
C LEU A 41 1.14 -11.10 3.62
N SER A 42 2.29 -11.68 3.26
CA SER A 42 3.39 -11.88 4.19
C SER A 42 3.95 -10.56 4.71
N ALA A 43 4.14 -9.57 3.84
CA ALA A 43 4.60 -8.25 4.26
C ALA A 43 3.61 -7.59 5.24
N PHE A 44 2.30 -7.68 4.98
CA PHE A 44 1.26 -7.21 5.89
C PHE A 44 1.27 -7.96 7.23
N LEU A 45 1.42 -9.28 7.20
CA LEU A 45 1.47 -10.10 8.42
C LEU A 45 2.73 -9.79 9.24
N ASN A 46 3.88 -9.62 8.61
CA ASN A 46 5.12 -9.22 9.26
C ASN A 46 4.97 -7.86 9.94
N ALA A 47 4.48 -6.85 9.20
CA ALA A 47 4.24 -5.51 9.73
C ALA A 47 3.23 -5.52 10.89
N GLY A 48 2.15 -6.30 10.76
CA GLY A 48 1.12 -6.44 11.79
C GLY A 48 1.64 -7.09 13.07
N LEU A 49 2.44 -8.16 12.97
CA LEU A 49 3.06 -8.80 14.12
C LEU A 49 4.08 -7.88 14.81
N LEU A 50 4.86 -7.12 14.05
CA LEU A 50 5.81 -6.14 14.58
C LEU A 50 5.10 -5.01 15.32
N LEU A 51 4.01 -4.48 14.74
CA LEU A 51 3.15 -3.48 15.40
C LEU A 51 2.55 -4.03 16.70
N ARG A 52 2.03 -5.27 16.70
CA ARG A 52 1.55 -5.92 17.93
C ARG A 52 2.65 -6.08 18.97
N GLY A 53 3.87 -6.43 18.56
CA GLY A 53 5.03 -6.50 19.45
C GLY A 53 5.35 -5.16 20.11
N LEU A 54 5.37 -4.09 19.32
CA LEU A 54 5.61 -2.72 19.80
C LEU A 54 4.52 -2.22 20.76
N LEU A 55 3.26 -2.52 20.47
CA LEU A 55 2.12 -2.21 21.34
C LEU A 55 2.19 -2.98 22.66
N LYS A 56 2.51 -4.29 22.60
CA LYS A 56 2.64 -5.13 23.79
C LYS A 56 3.80 -4.72 24.69
N GLN A 57 4.88 -4.20 24.10
CA GLN A 57 6.01 -3.64 24.85
C GLN A 57 5.72 -2.24 25.42
N GLY A 58 4.58 -1.64 25.11
CA GLY A 58 4.21 -0.29 25.58
C GLY A 58 5.13 0.81 25.05
N VAL A 59 5.88 0.55 23.98
CA VAL A 59 6.83 1.51 23.39
C VAL A 59 6.13 2.37 22.33
N PHE A 60 5.14 1.81 21.65
CA PHE A 60 4.37 2.51 20.62
C PHE A 60 3.03 2.98 21.18
N HIS A 61 2.78 4.27 21.05
CA HIS A 61 1.53 4.92 21.40
C HIS A 61 0.98 5.59 20.15
N PHE A 62 -0.26 5.29 19.77
CA PHE A 62 -0.89 5.97 18.66
C PHE A 62 -1.05 7.46 18.99
N SER A 63 -0.36 8.32 18.26
CA SER A 63 -0.48 9.76 18.43
C SER A 63 -1.89 10.24 18.07
N PRO A 64 -2.45 11.24 18.79
CA PRO A 64 -3.72 11.83 18.43
C PRO A 64 -3.64 12.40 17.01
N GLY A 65 -4.63 12.06 16.15
CA GLY A 65 -4.67 12.47 14.74
C GLY A 65 -4.43 11.34 13.73
N TRP A 66 -4.02 10.14 14.17
CA TRP A 66 -3.81 8.97 13.30
C TRP A 66 -5.06 8.58 12.48
N ALA A 67 -6.25 8.62 13.11
CA ALA A 67 -7.50 8.30 12.43
C ALA A 67 -7.86 9.32 11.33
N LYS A 68 -7.63 10.62 11.60
CA LYS A 68 -7.82 11.68 10.60
C LYS A 68 -6.86 11.50 9.43
N TRP A 69 -5.60 11.21 9.72
CA TRP A 69 -4.59 10.96 8.69
C TRP A 69 -4.92 9.73 7.83
N LEU A 70 -5.35 8.63 8.44
CA LEU A 70 -5.82 7.45 7.71
C LEU A 70 -7.02 7.77 6.81
N LEU A 71 -8.00 8.53 7.31
CA LEU A 71 -9.17 8.94 6.53
C LEU A 71 -8.78 9.84 5.35
N GLN A 72 -7.84 10.77 5.55
CA GLN A 72 -7.28 11.60 4.47
C GLN A 72 -6.58 10.76 3.40
N LEU A 73 -5.81 9.76 3.81
CA LEU A 73 -5.10 8.88 2.89
C LEU A 73 -6.06 7.98 2.11
N VAL A 74 -7.05 7.39 2.77
CA VAL A 74 -8.07 6.53 2.13
C VAL A 74 -8.90 7.35 1.13
N SER A 75 -9.36 8.54 1.51
CA SER A 75 -10.12 9.41 0.60
C SER A 75 -9.31 9.86 -0.62
N ALA A 76 -8.01 10.19 -0.46
CA ALA A 76 -7.14 10.48 -1.60
C ALA A 76 -6.97 9.27 -2.54
N ASN A 77 -6.83 8.06 -1.99
CA ASN A 77 -6.77 6.83 -2.80
C ASN A 77 -8.08 6.55 -3.53
N ILE A 78 -9.23 6.76 -2.88
CA ILE A 78 -10.55 6.61 -3.51
C ILE A 78 -10.71 7.60 -4.67
N ALA A 79 -10.34 8.87 -4.47
CA ALA A 79 -10.41 9.89 -5.51
C ALA A 79 -9.52 9.56 -6.71
N MET A 80 -8.29 9.10 -6.46
CA MET A 80 -7.38 8.63 -7.50
C MET A 80 -7.95 7.42 -8.25
N GLY A 81 -8.50 6.44 -7.52
CA GLY A 81 -9.14 5.26 -8.12
C GLY A 81 -10.35 5.62 -8.98
N ALA A 82 -11.19 6.55 -8.52
CA ALA A 82 -12.34 7.04 -9.28
C ALA A 82 -11.91 7.75 -10.57
N LEU A 83 -10.85 8.57 -10.52
CA LEU A 83 -10.28 9.20 -11.71
C LEU A 83 -9.80 8.15 -12.71
N LEU A 84 -9.07 7.13 -12.26
CA LEU A 84 -8.61 6.06 -13.13
C LEU A 84 -9.78 5.28 -13.74
N LEU A 85 -10.81 4.95 -12.97
CA LEU A 85 -11.98 4.25 -13.49
C LEU A 85 -12.77 5.06 -14.52
N TYR A 86 -12.79 6.38 -14.38
CA TYR A 86 -13.54 7.26 -15.29
C TYR A 86 -12.75 7.64 -16.55
N PHE A 87 -11.44 7.87 -16.43
CA PHE A 87 -10.59 8.34 -17.53
C PHE A 87 -9.73 7.25 -18.16
N SER A 88 -9.71 6.03 -17.62
CA SER A 88 -9.02 4.93 -18.27
C SER A 88 -9.70 4.62 -19.61
N PRO A 89 -8.95 4.60 -20.72
CA PRO A 89 -9.51 4.16 -22.00
C PRO A 89 -9.97 2.71 -21.89
N GLU A 90 -10.98 2.36 -22.70
CA GLU A 90 -11.47 0.99 -22.74
C GLU A 90 -10.36 0.02 -23.18
N VAL A 91 -10.41 -1.22 -22.70
CA VAL A 91 -9.39 -2.24 -22.99
C VAL A 91 -9.23 -2.46 -24.49
N ASN A 92 -10.34 -2.37 -25.25
CA ASN A 92 -10.30 -2.55 -26.69
C ASN A 92 -9.54 -1.40 -27.39
N GLU A 93 -9.80 -0.15 -27.01
CA GLU A 93 -9.07 1.01 -27.52
C GLU A 93 -7.58 0.97 -27.14
N TRP A 94 -7.28 0.53 -25.91
CA TRP A 94 -5.92 0.30 -25.45
C TRP A 94 -5.17 -0.71 -26.33
N LEU A 95 -5.79 -1.85 -26.64
CA LEU A 95 -5.18 -2.92 -27.43
C LEU A 95 -4.94 -2.52 -28.89
N HIS A 96 -5.78 -1.64 -29.46
CA HIS A 96 -5.61 -1.15 -30.82
C HIS A 96 -4.73 0.11 -30.94
N ALA A 97 -4.46 0.79 -29.82
CA ALA A 97 -3.61 1.98 -29.81
C ALA A 97 -2.14 1.67 -30.13
N GLY A 98 -1.51 2.56 -30.90
CA GLY A 98 -0.07 2.52 -31.15
C GLY A 98 0.75 2.79 -29.89
N LEU A 99 2.04 2.41 -29.91
CA LEU A 99 2.94 2.53 -28.75
C LEU A 99 2.98 3.95 -28.18
N TRP A 100 3.14 4.97 -29.03
CA TRP A 100 3.23 6.37 -28.61
C TRP A 100 1.93 6.87 -27.95
N THR A 101 0.78 6.45 -28.46
CA THR A 101 -0.53 6.78 -27.88
C THR A 101 -0.69 6.17 -26.49
N ARG A 102 -0.29 4.91 -26.31
CA ARG A 102 -0.29 4.25 -24.99
C ARG A 102 0.60 4.96 -23.99
N VAL A 103 1.79 5.39 -24.43
CA VAL A 103 2.72 6.15 -23.58
C VAL A 103 2.10 7.48 -23.16
N GLN A 104 1.44 8.21 -24.07
CA GLN A 104 0.75 9.47 -23.75
C GLN A 104 -0.41 9.26 -22.78
N TRP A 105 -1.24 8.23 -22.98
CA TRP A 105 -2.32 7.89 -22.07
C TRP A 105 -1.82 7.51 -20.68
N MET A 106 -0.79 6.66 -20.58
CA MET A 106 -0.18 6.33 -19.28
C MET A 106 0.43 7.55 -18.60
N ALA A 107 1.20 8.36 -19.34
CA ALA A 107 1.85 9.54 -18.77
C ALA A 107 0.82 10.55 -18.25
N SER A 108 -0.26 10.79 -19.02
CA SER A 108 -1.33 11.70 -18.62
C SER A 108 -2.13 11.17 -17.43
N LEU A 109 -2.49 9.88 -17.40
CA LEU A 109 -3.18 9.26 -16.27
C LEU A 109 -2.33 9.27 -15.00
N VAL A 110 -1.03 9.01 -15.10
CA VAL A 110 -0.10 9.08 -13.96
C VAL A 110 0.01 10.52 -13.46
N ALA A 111 0.23 11.49 -14.34
CA ALA A 111 0.32 12.90 -13.98
C ALA A 111 -0.97 13.40 -13.31
N ALA A 112 -2.13 13.06 -13.87
CA ALA A 112 -3.44 13.42 -13.33
C ALA A 112 -3.68 12.75 -11.95
N SER A 113 -3.32 11.48 -11.79
CA SER A 113 -3.44 10.75 -10.53
C SER A 113 -2.57 11.38 -9.43
N VAL A 114 -1.32 11.73 -9.74
CA VAL A 114 -0.42 12.42 -8.80
C VAL A 114 -0.99 13.78 -8.42
N ALA A 115 -1.50 14.54 -9.38
CA ALA A 115 -2.12 15.84 -9.13
C ALA A 115 -3.36 15.71 -8.22
N VAL A 116 -4.28 14.79 -8.51
CA VAL A 116 -5.48 14.58 -7.70
C VAL A 116 -5.14 14.09 -6.30
N TYR A 117 -4.23 13.14 -6.16
CA TYR A 117 -3.78 12.67 -4.84
C TYR A 117 -3.24 13.84 -4.00
N GLY A 118 -2.34 14.65 -4.57
CA GLY A 118 -1.80 15.82 -3.90
C GLY A 118 -2.88 16.85 -3.53
N LEU A 119 -3.77 17.17 -4.46
CA LEU A 119 -4.87 18.12 -4.24
C LEU A 119 -5.82 17.66 -3.13
N VAL A 120 -6.21 16.38 -3.12
CA VAL A 120 -7.12 15.84 -2.09
C VAL A 120 -6.45 15.85 -0.72
N LEU A 121 -5.18 15.48 -0.62
CA LEU A 121 -4.46 15.56 0.66
C LEU A 121 -4.36 17.02 1.15
N VAL A 122 -4.02 17.97 0.27
CA VAL A 122 -3.95 19.39 0.62
C VAL A 122 -5.33 19.93 1.02
N ALA A 123 -6.38 19.61 0.27
CA ALA A 123 -7.75 20.04 0.53
C ALA A 123 -8.28 19.52 1.87
N LEU A 124 -7.97 18.27 2.22
CA LEU A 124 -8.36 17.69 3.50
C LEU A 124 -7.49 18.18 4.68
N GLY A 125 -6.50 19.06 4.41
CA GLY A 125 -5.74 19.75 5.44
C GLY A 125 -4.48 19.01 5.89
N LEU A 126 -3.92 18.12 5.06
CA LEU A 126 -2.59 17.56 5.30
C LEU A 126 -1.55 18.67 5.05
N ARG A 127 -1.13 19.32 6.14
CA ARG A 127 -0.10 20.35 6.09
C ARG A 127 1.26 19.67 5.86
N PRO A 128 2.11 20.15 4.92
CA PRO A 128 3.47 19.62 4.70
C PRO A 128 4.35 19.61 5.95
N ARG A 129 3.98 20.38 6.98
CA ARG A 129 4.64 20.40 8.29
C ARG A 129 4.49 19.08 9.08
N HIS A 130 3.56 18.19 8.75
CA HIS A 130 3.47 16.85 9.36
C HIS A 130 4.39 15.81 8.69
N LEU A 131 5.02 16.15 7.54
CA LEU A 131 5.99 15.28 6.85
C LEU A 131 7.44 15.54 7.29
N LYS A 132 7.68 16.66 7.99
CA LYS A 132 8.95 16.94 8.65
C LYS A 132 8.87 16.36 10.07
N GLY A 133 9.24 15.10 10.20
CA GLY A 133 9.56 14.47 11.49
C GLY A 133 10.82 15.07 12.09
#